data_AF-S8F462-F1
#
_entry.id   AF-S8F462-F1
#
_cell.length_a   1.000
_cell.length_b   1.000
_cell.length_c   1.000
_cell.angle_alpha   90.00
_cell.angle_beta   90.00
_cell.angle_gamma   90.00
#
_symmetry.space_group_name_H-M   'P 1'
#
loop_
_entity.id
_entity.type
_entity.pdbx_description
1 polymer ?
#
loop_
_entity_poly.entity_id
_entity_poly.type
_entity_poly.pdbx_seq_one_letter_code
_entity_poly.pdbx_strand_id
1 'polypeptide(L)'
;MYAHRAASLRRADSLRSEAASSTRESSQVEPKLDSDIPPPFKEEISEDEALASDWVADTPYSYVPTEPATPVAAGARAARRRALPGPSPSPPRSPMPVPLPIVAPPPFSEIPSAPLSEEDAAERRIKMLVKRETEERSADGLADLTKGTRDSAATDEIALQVKCQGASDEGEEQEHRIILKQRGRSLSVDGTEEPVQSKFALAEEPGLSIEENIRTECIDWILEVLPDVSANPPCVRQQLHAQLQDSHETRWHAAQLFTRYFYRLACARSCTASPATTLNKYPLTEEALIAHEGREVVTWDCAVACVTLSVKFHRDVFLPNYMIPAREFGALAPHTMKFDDLETAQRDVFDALSHSLGSATPGQYLQDFWLALPSLRALLAFDEGWKNTQEETWAILLEAFMQTDILRFPTSLITACALIDGCVDVLIERYKVTLHAPRVGSSKRRPSTGAGNLMRKNRDADLRKKATHAVQGVKMDLQELLEYSEADVRYCRFWLRSAP
;
A
#
# COMPACT_ATOMS: atom_id res chain seq x y z
N MET A 1 -2.46 47.97 -4.39
CA MET A 1 -1.31 48.22 -3.49
C MET A 1 -0.70 46.87 -3.16
N TYR A 2 0.46 46.55 -3.74
CA TYR A 2 1.09 45.23 -3.65
C TYR A 2 2.21 45.21 -2.61
N ALA A 3 2.34 44.10 -1.88
CA ALA A 3 3.34 43.90 -0.84
C ALA A 3 4.74 43.66 -1.47
N HIS A 4 5.68 44.56 -1.16
CA HIS A 4 7.08 44.57 -1.61
C HIS A 4 8.05 43.98 -0.56
N ARG A 5 7.80 42.77 -0.03
CA ARG A 5 8.81 42.12 0.83
C ARG A 5 8.92 40.62 0.62
N ALA A 6 10.16 40.16 0.47
CA ALA A 6 10.54 38.76 0.44
C ALA A 6 10.30 38.09 1.81
N ALA A 7 9.72 36.89 1.78
CA ALA A 7 9.52 36.06 2.97
C ALA A 7 10.88 35.62 3.54
N SER A 8 11.20 36.10 4.75
CA SER A 8 12.39 35.73 5.50
C SER A 8 12.11 34.49 6.35
N LEU A 9 12.67 33.36 5.93
CA LEU A 9 12.61 32.05 6.57
C LEU A 9 13.54 31.96 7.79
N ARG A 10 13.24 32.69 8.87
CA ARG A 10 13.84 32.47 10.21
C ARG A 10 12.90 33.00 11.30
N ARG A 11 12.21 32.08 11.97
CA ARG A 11 11.72 32.08 13.37
C ARG A 11 10.50 31.16 13.46
N ALA A 12 10.76 29.87 13.62
CA ALA A 12 9.78 28.95 14.18
C ALA A 12 10.23 28.68 15.63
N ASP A 13 9.80 29.56 16.52
CA ASP A 13 9.78 29.33 17.96
C ASP A 13 8.62 30.17 18.52
N SER A 14 7.78 29.52 19.32
CA SER A 14 6.70 30.10 20.12
C SER A 14 5.34 30.32 19.42
N LEU A 15 4.50 29.27 19.45
CA LEU A 15 3.04 29.40 19.64
C LEU A 15 2.53 28.22 20.48
N ARG A 16 2.75 28.29 21.79
CA ARG A 16 1.80 27.73 22.78
C ARG A 16 0.87 28.89 23.13
N SER A 17 -0.39 28.79 22.72
CA SER A 17 -1.41 29.76 23.09
C SER A 17 -2.39 29.10 24.05
N GLU A 18 -2.37 29.60 25.28
CA GLU A 18 -3.34 29.38 26.33
C GLU A 18 -4.73 29.81 25.85
N ALA A 19 -5.70 28.90 25.89
CA ALA A 19 -7.10 29.23 25.70
C ALA A 19 -7.69 29.67 27.05
N ALA A 20 -7.78 30.99 27.26
CA ALA A 20 -8.53 31.57 28.34
C ALA A 20 -10.04 31.49 28.02
N SER A 21 -10.76 30.83 28.91
CA SER A 21 -12.22 30.78 28.99
C SER A 21 -12.80 32.17 29.21
N SER A 22 -13.56 32.67 28.23
CA SER A 22 -14.50 33.76 28.46
C SER A 22 -15.92 33.27 28.19
N THR A 23 -16.59 32.96 29.30
CA THR A 23 -18.02 32.76 29.43
C THR A 23 -18.73 34.03 28.97
N ARG A 24 -19.51 33.96 27.89
CA ARG A 24 -20.36 35.06 27.44
C ARG A 24 -21.81 34.62 27.41
N GLU A 25 -22.59 35.35 28.18
CA GLU A 25 -23.99 35.15 28.50
C GLU A 25 -24.90 35.22 27.27
N SER A 26 -25.78 34.23 27.18
CA SER A 26 -26.86 34.14 26.20
C SER A 26 -27.94 35.18 26.50
N SER A 27 -28.12 36.14 25.60
CA SER A 27 -29.33 36.99 25.55
C SER A 27 -30.21 36.50 24.40
N GLN A 28 -31.40 36.02 24.78
CA GLN A 28 -32.49 35.65 23.88
C GLN A 28 -32.95 36.85 23.05
N VAL A 29 -32.98 36.68 21.72
CA VAL A 29 -33.83 37.48 20.82
C VAL A 29 -34.36 36.54 19.73
N GLU A 30 -35.65 36.23 19.79
CA GLU A 30 -36.40 35.64 18.68
C GLU A 30 -36.49 36.63 17.50
N PRO A 31 -36.41 36.14 16.25
CA PRO A 31 -37.07 36.83 15.15
C PRO A 31 -38.18 35.97 14.54
N LYS A 32 -39.32 36.65 14.41
CA LYS A 32 -40.55 36.25 13.73
C LYS A 32 -40.28 35.74 12.31
N LEU A 33 -41.01 34.67 11.97
CA LEU A 33 -41.38 34.31 10.61
C LEU A 33 -41.99 35.54 9.90
N ASP A 34 -41.41 35.91 8.76
CA ASP A 34 -42.17 36.50 7.67
C ASP A 34 -41.79 35.79 6.38
N SER A 35 -42.84 35.24 5.78
CA SER A 35 -42.93 34.56 4.51
C SER A 35 -42.83 35.57 3.37
N ASP A 36 -41.86 35.41 2.47
CA ASP A 36 -41.96 35.89 1.10
C ASP A 36 -41.04 35.05 0.20
N ILE A 37 -41.67 34.11 -0.51
CA ILE A 37 -41.04 33.26 -1.53
C ILE A 37 -41.18 33.98 -2.88
N PRO A 38 -40.10 34.45 -3.52
CA PRO A 38 -40.16 34.89 -4.91
C PRO A 38 -40.18 33.69 -5.87
N PRO A 39 -40.84 33.80 -7.03
CA PRO A 39 -40.99 32.69 -7.97
C PRO A 39 -39.66 32.34 -8.66
N PRO A 40 -39.51 31.09 -9.15
CA PRO A 40 -38.29 30.62 -9.75
C PRO A 40 -38.03 31.31 -11.10
N PHE A 41 -36.81 31.81 -11.26
CA PHE A 41 -36.23 32.23 -12.53
C PHE A 41 -36.22 31.02 -13.49
N LYS A 42 -36.92 31.15 -14.62
CA LYS A 42 -36.71 30.30 -15.80
C LYS A 42 -35.51 30.86 -16.55
N GLU A 43 -34.35 30.22 -16.40
CA GLU A 43 -33.27 30.36 -17.36
C GLU A 43 -33.54 29.40 -18.52
N GLU A 44 -34.05 29.96 -19.62
CA GLU A 44 -33.96 29.34 -20.94
C GLU A 44 -32.49 29.34 -21.35
N ILE A 45 -31.82 28.20 -21.19
CA ILE A 45 -30.51 27.96 -21.79
C ILE A 45 -30.77 27.61 -23.26
N SER A 46 -30.47 28.56 -24.13
CA SER A 46 -30.37 28.35 -25.57
C SER A 46 -29.17 27.44 -25.86
N GLU A 47 -29.46 26.23 -26.33
CA GLU A 47 -28.50 25.38 -27.05
C GLU A 47 -28.33 25.96 -28.45
N ASP A 48 -27.25 26.71 -28.68
CA ASP A 48 -26.65 26.94 -30.01
C ASP A 48 -25.39 27.80 -29.84
N GLU A 49 -24.21 27.19 -29.91
CA GLU A 49 -23.13 27.58 -30.84
C GLU A 49 -21.83 26.84 -30.51
N ALA A 50 -21.48 25.95 -31.45
CA ALA A 50 -20.15 25.41 -31.60
C ALA A 50 -19.19 26.50 -32.09
N LEU A 51 -18.21 26.89 -31.28
CA LEU A 51 -16.93 27.39 -31.77
C LEU A 51 -15.80 26.86 -30.91
N ALA A 52 -14.95 26.06 -31.56
CA ALA A 52 -13.63 25.67 -31.10
C ALA A 52 -12.82 26.92 -30.76
N SER A 53 -12.59 27.13 -29.46
CA SER A 53 -11.66 28.16 -29.00
C SER A 53 -10.27 27.53 -28.92
N ASP A 54 -9.43 27.90 -29.88
CA ASP A 54 -7.97 27.81 -29.81
C ASP A 54 -7.48 28.57 -28.57
N TRP A 55 -7.37 27.88 -27.44
CA TRP A 55 -6.62 28.37 -26.30
C TRP A 55 -5.14 28.06 -26.53
N VAL A 56 -4.49 28.89 -27.35
CA VAL A 56 -3.03 29.02 -27.31
C VAL A 56 -2.70 29.65 -25.97
N ALA A 57 -2.40 28.81 -24.99
CA ALA A 57 -1.90 29.22 -23.70
C ALA A 57 -0.49 29.78 -23.88
N ASP A 58 -0.39 31.10 -24.08
CA ASP A 58 0.81 31.87 -23.79
C ASP A 58 1.11 31.70 -22.30
N THR A 59 2.03 30.79 -21.97
CA THR A 59 2.52 30.58 -20.61
C THR A 59 3.70 31.54 -20.38
N PRO A 60 3.60 32.54 -19.48
CA PRO A 60 4.69 33.49 -19.21
C PRO A 60 5.78 32.93 -18.27
N TYR A 61 5.84 31.61 -18.08
CA TYR A 61 6.80 30.96 -17.17
C TYR A 61 7.85 30.19 -17.95
N SER A 62 8.79 30.90 -18.58
CA SER A 62 10.08 30.29 -18.93
C SER A 62 10.84 30.04 -17.63
N TYR A 63 10.93 28.78 -17.23
CA TYR A 63 11.83 28.36 -16.16
C TYR A 63 13.25 28.74 -16.57
N VAL A 64 13.85 29.74 -15.94
CA VAL A 64 15.26 30.09 -16.16
C VAL A 64 16.08 28.97 -15.53
N PRO A 65 16.80 28.13 -16.31
CA PRO A 65 17.64 27.10 -15.73
C PRO A 65 18.64 27.77 -14.78
N THR A 66 18.67 27.34 -13.52
CA THR A 66 19.74 27.72 -12.60
C THR A 66 21.07 27.36 -13.25
N GLU A 67 21.87 28.37 -13.59
CA GLU A 67 23.21 28.15 -14.11
C GLU A 67 23.96 27.22 -13.14
N PRO A 68 24.62 26.16 -13.65
CA PRO A 68 25.33 25.24 -12.79
C PRO A 68 26.39 26.01 -12.00
N ALA A 69 26.49 25.73 -10.70
CA ALA A 69 27.48 26.32 -9.79
C ALA A 69 28.91 25.83 -10.08
N THR A 70 29.22 25.52 -11.34
CA THR A 70 30.57 25.18 -11.79
C THR A 70 31.38 26.47 -11.85
N PRO A 71 32.56 26.55 -11.22
CA PRO A 71 33.42 27.71 -11.33
C PRO A 71 33.77 27.93 -12.81
N VAL A 72 33.22 29.01 -13.40
CA VAL A 72 33.57 29.44 -14.75
C VAL A 72 35.07 29.67 -14.78
N ALA A 73 35.78 28.91 -15.61
CA ALA A 73 37.22 29.04 -15.81
C ALA A 73 37.58 30.51 -16.06
N ALA A 74 38.59 31.01 -15.35
CA ALA A 74 38.97 32.43 -15.29
C ALA A 74 39.29 33.07 -16.67
N GLY A 75 39.37 32.28 -17.74
CA GLY A 75 39.66 32.76 -19.10
C GLY A 75 38.52 33.53 -19.78
N ALA A 76 37.23 33.27 -19.45
CA ALA A 76 36.12 33.84 -20.22
C ALA A 76 35.71 35.27 -19.80
N ARG A 77 36.10 35.73 -18.59
CA ARG A 77 35.77 37.08 -18.09
C ARG A 77 36.80 38.17 -18.47
N ALA A 78 37.92 37.79 -19.09
CA ALA A 78 38.98 38.74 -19.45
C ALA A 78 38.59 39.70 -20.60
N ALA A 79 37.67 39.30 -21.49
CA ALA A 79 37.35 40.08 -22.69
C ALA A 79 36.29 41.17 -22.49
N ARG A 80 35.48 41.14 -21.42
CA ARG A 80 34.34 42.06 -21.22
C ARG A 80 34.60 43.28 -20.31
N ARG A 81 35.82 43.45 -19.77
CA ARG A 81 36.15 44.54 -18.81
C ARG A 81 36.99 45.67 -19.41
N ARG A 82 36.66 46.17 -20.61
CA ARG A 82 37.41 47.29 -21.23
C ARG A 82 36.72 48.66 -21.24
N ALA A 83 35.57 48.86 -20.58
CA ALA A 83 34.86 50.13 -20.68
C ALA A 83 34.12 50.60 -19.41
N LEU A 84 34.73 50.49 -18.22
CA LEU A 84 34.22 51.17 -17.02
C LEU A 84 35.34 51.93 -16.29
N PRO A 85 35.13 53.22 -15.97
CA PRO A 85 36.11 54.04 -15.26
C PRO A 85 36.12 53.73 -13.75
N GLY A 86 37.33 53.59 -13.20
CA GLY A 86 37.60 53.70 -11.76
C GLY A 86 37.53 52.38 -10.95
N PRO A 87 38.69 51.76 -10.63
CA PRO A 87 38.73 50.67 -9.65
C PRO A 87 38.48 51.24 -8.24
N SER A 88 37.31 50.97 -7.67
CA SER A 88 37.12 51.06 -6.22
C SER A 88 38.11 50.10 -5.56
N PRO A 89 38.92 50.56 -4.59
CA PRO A 89 39.82 49.68 -3.85
C PRO A 89 38.96 48.59 -3.18
N SER A 90 39.24 47.34 -3.53
CA SER A 90 38.65 46.20 -2.84
C SER A 90 38.97 46.32 -1.35
N PRO A 91 37.97 46.19 -0.45
CA PRO A 91 38.21 46.25 0.98
C PRO A 91 39.33 45.26 1.37
N PRO A 92 40.21 45.64 2.32
CA PRO A 92 41.29 44.76 2.77
C PRO A 92 40.67 43.42 3.15
N ARG A 93 41.17 42.34 2.54
CA ARG A 93 40.77 40.97 2.87
C ARG A 93 40.94 40.83 4.38
N SER A 94 39.82 40.81 5.11
CA SER A 94 39.84 40.48 6.52
C SER A 94 40.56 39.14 6.65
N PRO A 95 41.51 38.99 7.59
CA PRO A 95 42.13 37.69 7.83
C PRO A 95 41.00 36.68 8.03
N MET A 96 40.94 35.65 7.18
CA MET A 96 39.86 34.66 7.25
C MET A 96 39.83 34.14 8.70
N PRO A 97 38.71 34.32 9.41
CA PRO A 97 38.65 33.97 10.81
C PRO A 97 38.71 32.45 10.91
N VAL A 98 39.76 31.97 11.57
CA VAL A 98 39.93 30.58 12.05
C VAL A 98 40.12 29.55 10.91
N PRO A 99 41.12 28.64 11.00
CA PRO A 99 41.18 27.51 10.06
C PRO A 99 39.87 26.74 10.13
N LEU A 100 39.17 26.63 9.00
CA LEU A 100 38.01 25.76 8.88
C LEU A 100 38.43 24.37 9.36
N PRO A 101 37.68 23.73 10.27
CA PRO A 101 38.01 22.39 10.72
C PRO A 101 38.12 21.48 9.49
N ILE A 102 39.29 20.87 9.31
CA ILE A 102 39.50 19.86 8.27
C ILE A 102 38.69 18.65 8.71
N VAL A 103 37.45 18.57 8.23
CA VAL A 103 36.64 17.35 8.37
C VAL A 103 37.24 16.35 7.41
N ALA A 104 37.96 15.35 7.94
CA ALA A 104 38.45 14.25 7.12
C ALA A 104 37.24 13.56 6.46
N PRO A 105 37.32 13.21 5.16
CA PRO A 105 36.26 12.44 4.54
C PRO A 105 36.07 11.13 5.32
N PRO A 106 34.82 10.62 5.41
CA PRO A 106 34.58 9.33 6.04
C PRO A 106 35.40 8.23 5.34
N PRO A 107 35.75 7.15 6.05
CA PRO A 107 36.49 6.04 5.45
C PRO A 107 35.78 5.55 4.19
N PHE A 108 36.55 5.06 3.21
CA PHE A 108 36.01 4.68 1.89
C PHE A 108 34.86 3.67 1.97
N SER A 109 34.84 2.83 3.01
CA SER A 109 33.77 1.87 3.30
C SER A 109 32.43 2.52 3.68
N GLU A 110 32.43 3.77 4.14
CA GLU A 110 31.24 4.56 4.49
C GLU A 110 30.76 5.44 3.34
N ILE A 111 31.56 5.62 2.29
CA ILE A 111 31.17 6.39 1.10
C ILE A 111 30.28 5.49 0.24
N PRO A 112 29.01 5.86 -0.02
CA PRO A 112 28.15 5.09 -0.90
C PRO A 112 28.80 4.96 -2.28
N SER A 113 29.11 3.74 -2.70
CA SER A 113 29.59 3.48 -4.06
C SER A 113 28.43 3.66 -5.04
N ALA A 114 28.71 4.15 -6.24
CA ALA A 114 27.71 4.07 -7.31
C ALA A 114 27.37 2.59 -7.58
N PRO A 115 26.11 2.26 -7.86
CA PRO A 115 25.74 0.89 -8.24
C PRO A 115 26.48 0.48 -9.51
N LEU A 116 26.94 -0.77 -9.55
CA LEU A 116 27.71 -1.30 -10.69
C LEU A 116 26.82 -1.63 -11.89
N SER A 117 25.55 -1.95 -11.63
CA SER A 117 24.53 -2.24 -12.63
C SER A 117 23.14 -1.80 -12.15
N GLU A 118 22.14 -1.87 -13.03
CA GLU A 118 20.75 -1.61 -12.66
C GLU A 118 20.20 -2.64 -11.68
N GLU A 119 20.65 -3.90 -11.79
CA GLU A 119 20.34 -4.97 -10.84
C GLU A 119 20.86 -4.65 -9.44
N ASP A 120 22.13 -4.26 -9.30
CA ASP A 120 22.73 -3.85 -8.01
C ASP A 120 22.02 -2.60 -7.45
N ALA A 121 21.64 -1.65 -8.31
CA ALA A 121 20.84 -0.51 -7.89
C ALA A 121 19.46 -0.92 -7.35
N ALA A 122 18.78 -1.87 -8.00
CA ALA A 122 17.47 -2.37 -7.59
C ALA A 122 17.56 -3.19 -6.30
N GLU A 123 18.55 -4.07 -6.17
CA GLU A 123 18.81 -4.82 -4.94
C GLU A 123 19.03 -3.89 -3.73
N ARG A 124 19.82 -2.83 -3.90
CA ARG A 124 20.02 -1.81 -2.85
C ARG A 124 18.72 -1.09 -2.48
N ARG A 125 17.85 -0.80 -3.46
CA ARG A 125 16.53 -0.21 -3.20
C ARG A 125 15.63 -1.19 -2.43
N ILE A 126 15.59 -2.45 -2.81
CA ILE A 126 14.84 -3.50 -2.09
C ILE A 126 15.31 -3.60 -0.63
N LYS A 127 16.63 -3.60 -0.38
CA LYS A 127 17.17 -3.60 0.99
C LYS A 127 16.72 -2.38 1.80
N MET A 128 16.66 -1.20 1.17
CA MET A 128 16.12 0.01 1.82
C MET A 128 14.61 -0.10 2.09
N LEU A 129 13.84 -0.68 1.16
CA LEU A 129 12.39 -0.91 1.33
C LEU A 129 12.11 -1.90 2.47
N VAL A 130 12.83 -3.02 2.54
CA VAL A 130 12.70 -4.02 3.61
C VAL A 130 13.09 -3.43 4.97
N LYS A 131 14.14 -2.60 5.01
CA LYS A 131 14.52 -1.88 6.23
C LYS A 131 13.42 -0.92 6.69
N ARG A 132 12.89 -0.10 5.78
CA ARG A 132 11.79 0.85 6.06
C ARG A 132 10.55 0.11 6.55
N GLU A 133 10.19 -0.97 5.89
CA GLU A 133 9.09 -1.84 6.30
C GLU A 133 9.32 -2.40 7.72
N THR A 134 10.54 -2.82 8.04
CA THR A 134 10.87 -3.33 9.38
C THR A 134 10.69 -2.25 10.45
N GLU A 135 11.12 -1.01 10.16
CA GLU A 135 10.92 0.14 11.05
C GLU A 135 9.44 0.46 11.25
N GLU A 136 8.64 0.44 10.18
CA GLU A 136 7.19 0.65 10.21
C GLU A 136 6.48 -0.44 11.03
N ARG A 137 6.79 -1.71 10.77
CA ARG A 137 6.27 -2.85 11.55
C ARG A 137 6.68 -2.77 13.02
N SER A 138 7.90 -2.30 13.31
CA SER A 138 8.34 -2.08 14.69
C SER A 138 7.54 -0.96 15.35
N ALA A 139 7.25 0.13 14.63
CA ALA A 139 6.42 1.22 15.14
C ALA A 139 4.97 0.79 15.37
N ASP A 140 4.48 -0.19 14.62
CA ASP A 140 3.17 -0.80 14.83
C ASP A 140 3.15 -1.80 16.00
N GLY A 141 4.32 -2.23 16.52
CA GLY A 141 4.40 -3.31 17.51
C GLY A 141 4.32 -4.72 16.91
N LEU A 142 4.49 -4.87 15.59
CA LEU A 142 4.51 -6.15 14.87
C LEU A 142 5.91 -6.81 14.84
N ALA A 143 6.98 -6.10 15.20
CA ALA A 143 8.35 -6.64 15.17
C ALA A 143 8.61 -7.72 16.25
N ASP A 144 7.92 -7.63 17.39
CA ASP A 144 8.14 -8.53 18.53
C ASP A 144 7.55 -9.93 18.33
N LEU A 145 6.68 -10.13 17.33
CA LEU A 145 6.13 -11.44 16.98
C LEU A 145 7.21 -12.48 16.64
N THR A 146 8.37 -12.04 16.12
CA THR A 146 9.48 -12.93 15.79
C THR A 146 10.42 -13.23 16.96
N LYS A 147 10.35 -12.45 18.04
CA LYS A 147 11.22 -12.61 19.23
C LYS A 147 10.57 -13.46 20.33
N GLY A 148 9.34 -13.91 20.11
CA GLY A 148 8.50 -14.61 21.07
C GLY A 148 9.06 -15.96 21.55
N THR A 149 9.50 -15.95 22.80
CA THR A 149 9.18 -16.97 23.82
C THR A 149 9.89 -18.33 23.74
N ARG A 150 11.22 -18.35 23.67
CA ARG A 150 11.97 -19.57 24.05
C ARG A 150 12.04 -19.83 25.57
N ASP A 151 11.63 -18.88 26.40
CA ASP A 151 11.86 -18.94 27.85
C ASP A 151 10.63 -19.30 28.71
N SER A 152 9.47 -19.63 28.12
CA SER A 152 8.32 -20.17 28.88
C SER A 152 8.06 -21.64 28.58
N ALA A 153 8.99 -22.48 29.04
CA ALA A 153 8.74 -23.90 29.21
C ALA A 153 7.88 -24.13 30.48
N ALA A 154 6.57 -23.92 30.38
CA ALA A 154 5.62 -24.35 31.40
C ALA A 154 4.24 -24.63 30.78
N THR A 155 4.02 -25.92 30.49
CA THR A 155 2.74 -26.64 30.59
C THR A 155 1.46 -25.92 30.16
N ASP A 156 0.95 -26.25 28.98
CA ASP A 156 -0.48 -26.62 28.84
C ASP A 156 -0.73 -27.45 27.57
N GLU A 157 -0.89 -28.75 27.79
CA GLU A 157 -1.38 -29.75 26.83
C GLU A 157 -2.92 -29.70 26.84
N ILE A 158 -3.55 -28.93 25.94
CA ILE A 158 -4.99 -29.08 25.67
C ILE A 158 -5.26 -29.11 24.15
N ALA A 159 -5.45 -30.34 23.69
CA ALA A 159 -6.39 -30.84 22.67
C ALA A 159 -6.73 -29.97 21.45
N LEU A 160 -6.44 -30.50 20.25
CA LEU A 160 -7.36 -30.44 19.10
C LEU A 160 -7.03 -31.55 18.09
N GLN A 161 -7.90 -32.56 18.02
CA GLN A 161 -7.79 -33.73 17.16
C GLN A 161 -8.79 -33.59 16.00
N VAL A 162 -8.41 -32.93 14.91
CA VAL A 162 -9.23 -32.87 13.68
C VAL A 162 -8.80 -34.01 12.75
N LYS A 163 -9.68 -35.00 12.60
CA LYS A 163 -9.47 -36.21 11.80
C LYS A 163 -10.09 -36.02 10.41
N CYS A 164 -9.31 -35.53 9.44
CA CYS A 164 -9.71 -35.53 8.03
C CYS A 164 -9.08 -36.74 7.31
N GLN A 165 -9.89 -37.75 7.05
CA GLN A 165 -9.59 -38.86 6.13
C GLN A 165 -10.32 -38.61 4.81
N GLY A 166 -9.56 -38.36 3.75
CA GLY A 166 -10.03 -38.33 2.36
C GLY A 166 -8.81 -38.50 1.46
N ALA A 167 -8.84 -39.44 0.54
CA ALA A 167 -7.73 -39.77 -0.33
C ALA A 167 -7.92 -39.13 -1.71
N SER A 168 -6.85 -38.56 -2.27
CA SER A 168 -6.54 -38.43 -3.70
C SER A 168 -6.29 -36.98 -4.18
N ASP A 169 -5.10 -36.41 -3.92
CA ASP A 169 -4.27 -35.69 -4.92
C ASP A 169 -2.84 -35.41 -4.37
N GLU A 170 -1.86 -36.28 -4.65
CA GLU A 170 -0.60 -36.37 -3.88
C GLU A 170 0.43 -35.24 -4.10
N GLY A 171 0.14 -34.23 -4.93
CA GLY A 171 1.05 -33.11 -5.17
C GLY A 171 0.93 -31.98 -4.15
N GLU A 172 -0.29 -31.42 -4.01
CA GLU A 172 -0.55 -30.24 -3.18
C GLU A 172 -1.19 -30.62 -1.84
N GLU A 173 -2.01 -31.67 -1.76
CA GLU A 173 -2.53 -32.16 -0.46
C GLU A 173 -1.41 -32.59 0.48
N GLN A 174 -0.27 -33.03 -0.06
CA GLN A 174 0.87 -33.42 0.77
C GLN A 174 1.50 -32.20 1.45
N GLU A 175 1.63 -31.05 0.77
CA GLU A 175 2.10 -29.81 1.39
C GLU A 175 1.09 -29.30 2.43
N HIS A 176 -0.21 -29.27 2.10
CA HIS A 176 -1.28 -28.89 3.04
C HIS A 176 -1.29 -29.81 4.29
N ARG A 177 -1.10 -31.12 4.10
CA ARG A 177 -1.02 -32.09 5.21
C ARG A 177 0.22 -31.91 6.06
N ILE A 178 1.37 -31.53 5.50
CA ILE A 178 2.60 -31.33 6.27
C ILE A 178 2.44 -30.14 7.22
N ILE A 179 1.89 -29.02 6.74
CA ILE A 179 1.68 -27.81 7.57
C ILE A 179 0.68 -28.09 8.70
N LEU A 180 -0.46 -28.71 8.39
CA LEU A 180 -1.47 -29.05 9.41
C LEU A 180 -0.97 -30.11 10.41
N LYS A 181 -0.15 -31.09 9.97
CA LYS A 181 0.43 -32.10 10.87
C LYS A 181 1.53 -31.55 11.77
N GLN A 182 2.30 -30.55 11.32
CA GLN A 182 3.31 -29.90 12.16
C GLN A 182 2.70 -29.20 13.38
N ARG A 183 1.46 -28.71 13.26
CA ARG A 183 0.73 -28.10 14.39
C ARG A 183 0.28 -29.10 15.46
N GLY A 184 0.19 -30.41 15.15
CA GLY A 184 -0.47 -31.40 16.00
C GLY A 184 0.41 -32.52 16.55
N ARG A 185 1.72 -32.57 16.28
CA ARG A 185 2.54 -33.75 16.60
C ARG A 185 3.95 -33.43 17.12
N SER A 186 4.02 -32.84 18.31
CA SER A 186 5.25 -32.82 19.14
C SER A 186 5.40 -34.13 19.92
N LEU A 187 5.48 -35.27 19.22
CA LEU A 187 5.84 -36.54 19.85
C LEU A 187 7.31 -36.81 19.58
N SER A 188 8.10 -36.61 20.65
CA SER A 188 9.51 -36.96 20.80
C SER A 188 9.87 -38.27 20.09
N VAL A 189 10.50 -38.16 18.92
CA VAL A 189 11.26 -39.23 18.29
C VAL A 189 12.69 -38.74 18.21
N ASP A 190 13.54 -39.43 18.96
CA ASP A 190 14.93 -39.09 19.22
C ASP A 190 15.75 -39.15 17.91
N GLY A 191 16.31 -38.02 17.46
CA GLY A 191 17.41 -37.98 16.48
C GLY A 191 17.12 -37.52 15.04
N THR A 192 16.07 -36.72 14.78
CA THR A 192 15.84 -36.13 13.43
C THR A 192 15.81 -34.61 13.48
N GLU A 193 16.48 -33.97 12.50
CA GLU A 193 16.61 -32.52 12.35
C GLU A 193 15.30 -31.79 12.69
N GLU A 194 15.35 -30.83 13.62
CA GLU A 194 14.16 -30.08 14.00
C GLU A 194 13.55 -29.42 12.76
N PRO A 195 12.25 -29.64 12.47
CA PRO A 195 11.62 -29.02 11.33
C PRO A 195 11.67 -27.51 11.52
N VAL A 196 12.33 -26.80 10.58
CA VAL A 196 12.36 -25.34 10.55
C VAL A 196 10.92 -24.83 10.46
N GLN A 197 10.36 -24.39 11.59
CA GLN A 197 9.03 -23.79 11.63
C GLN A 197 9.10 -22.36 11.10
N SER A 198 8.10 -21.97 10.32
CA SER A 198 7.98 -20.58 9.91
C SER A 198 7.79 -19.69 11.14
N LYS A 199 8.55 -18.59 11.21
CA LYS A 199 8.40 -17.59 12.28
C LYS A 199 7.03 -16.91 12.27
N PHE A 200 6.32 -16.99 11.15
CA PHE A 200 4.97 -16.47 11.04
C PHE A 200 3.95 -17.41 11.65
N ALA A 201 4.15 -18.74 11.63
CA ALA A 201 3.15 -19.74 12.04
C ALA A 201 2.70 -19.65 13.51
N LEU A 202 3.48 -19.02 14.39
CA LEU A 202 3.26 -18.98 15.84
C LEU A 202 2.59 -17.70 16.36
N ALA A 203 2.36 -16.70 15.51
CA ALA A 203 1.70 -15.48 15.94
C ALA A 203 0.23 -15.78 16.30
N GLU A 204 -0.14 -15.57 17.58
CA GLU A 204 -1.55 -15.44 17.96
C GLU A 204 -2.14 -14.30 17.14
N GLU A 205 -3.32 -14.52 16.57
CA GLU A 205 -4.00 -13.49 15.78
C GLU A 205 -4.34 -12.31 16.69
N PRO A 206 -3.70 -11.15 16.51
CA PRO A 206 -4.06 -9.99 17.29
C PRO A 206 -5.42 -9.53 16.80
N GLY A 207 -6.44 -9.70 17.64
CA GLY A 207 -7.79 -9.26 17.31
C GLY A 207 -7.80 -7.77 16.94
N LEU A 208 -8.42 -7.44 15.82
CA LEU A 208 -8.63 -6.05 15.44
C LEU A 208 -9.72 -5.43 16.34
N SER A 209 -9.65 -4.11 16.53
CA SER A 209 -10.59 -3.38 17.40
C SER A 209 -11.99 -3.17 16.79
N ILE A 210 -12.32 -3.92 15.74
CA ILE A 210 -13.48 -3.79 14.86
C ILE A 210 -14.11 -5.16 14.67
N GLU A 211 -15.44 -5.19 14.54
CA GLU A 211 -16.18 -6.42 14.23
C GLU A 211 -15.83 -6.92 12.83
N GLU A 212 -15.66 -8.24 12.72
CA GLU A 212 -15.15 -8.89 11.51
C GLU A 212 -16.00 -8.60 10.25
N ASN A 213 -17.33 -8.60 10.42
CA ASN A 213 -18.26 -8.34 9.33
C ASN A 213 -18.09 -6.91 8.80
N ILE A 214 -18.07 -5.91 9.69
CA ILE A 214 -17.90 -4.50 9.32
C ILE A 214 -16.52 -4.29 8.69
N ARG A 215 -15.47 -4.93 9.22
CA ARG A 215 -14.13 -4.85 8.62
C ARG A 215 -14.15 -5.36 7.18
N THR A 216 -14.73 -6.54 6.96
CA THR A 216 -14.79 -7.18 5.65
C THR A 216 -15.58 -6.32 4.66
N GLU A 217 -16.73 -5.78 5.07
CA GLU A 217 -17.54 -4.86 4.26
C GLU A 217 -16.79 -3.57 3.92
N CYS A 218 -16.08 -2.97 4.88
CA CYS A 218 -15.27 -1.78 4.63
C CYS A 218 -14.10 -2.05 3.68
N ILE A 219 -13.42 -3.19 3.84
CA ILE A 219 -12.32 -3.59 2.95
C ILE A 219 -12.85 -3.82 1.53
N ASP A 220 -13.91 -4.61 1.38
CA ASP A 220 -14.57 -4.85 0.10
C ASP A 220 -14.94 -3.53 -0.59
N TRP A 221 -15.58 -2.62 0.16
CA TRP A 221 -15.89 -1.28 -0.32
C TRP A 221 -14.63 -0.48 -0.71
N ILE A 222 -13.55 -0.48 0.09
CA ILE A 222 -12.29 0.21 -0.25
C ILE A 222 -11.71 -0.30 -1.58
N LEU A 223 -11.83 -1.60 -1.84
CA LEU A 223 -11.27 -2.25 -3.02
C LEU A 223 -12.13 -2.02 -4.29
N GLU A 224 -13.43 -1.78 -4.13
CA GLU A 224 -14.38 -1.65 -5.24
C GLU A 224 -14.95 -0.24 -5.44
N VAL A 225 -14.75 0.69 -4.50
CA VAL A 225 -15.37 2.02 -4.56
C VAL A 225 -14.96 2.81 -5.80
N LEU A 226 -15.97 3.25 -6.55
CA LEU A 226 -15.83 4.13 -7.71
C LEU A 226 -16.82 5.30 -7.62
N PRO A 227 -16.42 6.54 -7.97
CA PRO A 227 -17.35 7.67 -8.03
C PRO A 227 -18.41 7.49 -9.11
N ASP A 228 -19.65 7.95 -8.87
CA ASP A 228 -20.67 7.94 -9.92
C ASP A 228 -20.34 8.94 -11.05
N VAL A 229 -20.23 8.42 -12.27
CA VAL A 229 -19.90 9.16 -13.50
C VAL A 229 -21.07 9.29 -14.48
N SER A 230 -22.30 8.92 -14.08
CA SER A 230 -23.46 8.82 -14.97
C SER A 230 -23.97 10.16 -15.55
N ALA A 231 -23.63 11.31 -14.95
CA ALA A 231 -24.23 12.61 -15.27
C ALA A 231 -23.20 13.70 -15.67
N ASN A 232 -22.39 13.46 -16.72
CA ASN A 232 -21.34 14.40 -17.18
C ASN A 232 -20.53 14.98 -16.01
N PRO A 233 -19.87 14.11 -15.23
CA PRO A 233 -19.23 14.52 -14.00
C PRO A 233 -18.16 15.58 -14.27
N PRO A 234 -17.91 16.51 -13.33
CA PRO A 234 -16.79 17.42 -13.40
C PRO A 234 -15.50 16.65 -13.72
N CYS A 235 -14.60 17.22 -14.52
CA CYS A 235 -13.33 16.60 -14.90
C CYS A 235 -12.59 15.99 -13.70
N VAL A 236 -12.65 16.65 -12.54
CA VAL A 236 -12.01 16.19 -11.30
C VAL A 236 -12.57 14.85 -10.78
N ARG A 237 -13.87 14.60 -10.92
CA ARG A 237 -14.48 13.32 -10.53
C ARG A 237 -14.11 12.19 -11.50
N GLN A 238 -13.97 12.50 -12.79
CA GLN A 238 -13.42 11.53 -13.76
C GLN A 238 -11.98 11.17 -13.41
N GLN A 239 -11.18 12.13 -12.97
CA GLN A 239 -9.81 11.89 -12.52
C GLN A 239 -9.77 11.02 -11.25
N LEU A 240 -10.68 11.24 -10.29
CA LEU A 240 -10.81 10.37 -9.11
C LEU A 240 -11.24 8.95 -9.51
N HIS A 241 -12.19 8.82 -10.44
CA HIS A 241 -12.64 7.52 -10.95
C HIS A 241 -11.49 6.77 -11.62
N ALA A 242 -10.76 7.41 -12.55
CA ALA A 242 -9.61 6.82 -13.20
C ALA A 242 -8.54 6.39 -12.18
N GLN A 243 -8.24 7.23 -11.18
CA GLN A 243 -7.26 6.87 -10.14
C GLN A 243 -7.68 5.62 -9.38
N LEU A 244 -8.93 5.53 -8.91
CA LEU A 244 -9.39 4.38 -8.13
C LEU A 244 -9.54 3.12 -8.98
N GLN A 245 -9.96 3.27 -10.23
CA GLN A 245 -10.10 2.15 -11.18
C GLN A 245 -8.73 1.58 -11.57
N ASP A 246 -7.81 2.43 -12.02
CA ASP A 246 -6.59 1.98 -12.69
C ASP A 246 -5.42 1.75 -11.72
N SER A 247 -5.46 2.34 -10.52
CA SER A 247 -4.37 2.22 -9.54
C SER A 247 -4.68 1.18 -8.46
N HIS A 248 -4.29 -0.08 -8.71
CA HIS A 248 -4.31 -1.14 -7.68
C HIS A 248 -3.52 -0.73 -6.43
N GLU A 249 -2.41 -0.02 -6.62
CA GLU A 249 -1.57 0.51 -5.55
C GLU A 249 -2.33 1.44 -4.60
N THR A 250 -3.15 2.34 -5.15
CA THR A 250 -3.97 3.26 -4.34
C THR A 250 -4.98 2.48 -3.48
N ARG A 251 -5.64 1.48 -4.05
CA ARG A 251 -6.60 0.64 -3.33
C ARG A 251 -5.93 -0.21 -2.25
N TRP A 252 -4.81 -0.84 -2.61
CA TRP A 252 -4.00 -1.62 -1.67
C TRP A 252 -3.51 -0.75 -0.50
N HIS A 253 -2.97 0.44 -0.76
CA HIS A 253 -2.49 1.34 0.30
C HIS A 253 -3.64 1.82 1.20
N ALA A 254 -4.82 2.11 0.65
CA ALA A 254 -5.99 2.50 1.44
C ALA A 254 -6.42 1.39 2.41
N ALA A 255 -6.55 0.16 1.93
CA ALA A 255 -6.90 -0.99 2.76
C ALA A 255 -5.79 -1.31 3.80
N GLN A 256 -4.51 -1.07 3.45
CA GLN A 256 -3.40 -1.20 4.38
C GLN A 256 -3.49 -0.19 5.52
N LEU A 257 -3.74 1.09 5.22
CA LEU A 257 -3.92 2.15 6.21
C LEU A 257 -5.08 1.84 7.14
N PHE A 258 -6.22 1.39 6.59
CA PHE A 258 -7.39 1.00 7.37
C PHE A 258 -7.08 -0.14 8.34
N THR A 259 -6.47 -1.21 7.86
CA THR A 259 -6.14 -2.38 8.68
C THR A 259 -5.12 -2.02 9.77
N ARG A 260 -4.07 -1.26 9.43
CA ARG A 260 -3.05 -0.79 10.39
C ARG A 260 -3.63 0.14 11.45
N TYR A 261 -4.54 1.03 11.08
CA TYR A 261 -5.22 1.94 12.00
C TYR A 261 -5.97 1.16 13.09
N PHE A 262 -6.84 0.23 12.70
CA PHE A 262 -7.61 -0.57 13.65
C PHE A 262 -6.76 -1.55 14.47
N TYR A 263 -5.65 -2.02 13.90
CA TYR A 263 -4.66 -2.78 14.64
C TYR A 263 -4.02 -1.95 15.77
N ARG A 264 -3.57 -0.73 15.48
CA ARG A 264 -3.00 0.15 16.52
C ARG A 264 -4.00 0.53 17.60
N LEU A 265 -5.27 0.75 17.24
CA LEU A 265 -6.33 0.99 18.21
C LEU A 265 -6.53 -0.21 19.15
N ALA A 266 -6.44 -1.44 18.63
CA ALA A 266 -6.52 -2.65 19.45
C ALA A 266 -5.36 -2.73 20.45
N CYS A 267 -4.13 -2.50 20.00
CA CYS A 267 -2.94 -2.51 20.85
C CYS A 267 -3.02 -1.46 21.97
N ALA A 268 -3.46 -0.23 21.65
CA ALA A 268 -3.59 0.84 22.63
C ALA A 268 -4.59 0.52 23.75
N ARG A 269 -5.68 -0.19 23.43
CA ARG A 269 -6.69 -0.61 24.42
C ARG A 269 -6.13 -1.66 25.38
N SER A 270 -5.38 -2.63 24.89
CA SER A 270 -4.77 -3.67 25.70
C SER A 270 -3.83 -3.13 26.78
N CYS A 271 -3.15 -2.00 26.54
CA CYS A 271 -2.26 -1.37 27.52
C CYS A 271 -3.00 -0.62 28.64
N THR A 272 -4.27 -0.26 28.44
CA THR A 272 -5.06 0.53 29.40
C THR A 272 -6.11 -0.30 30.15
N ALA A 273 -6.23 -1.59 29.82
CA ALA A 273 -7.23 -2.47 30.39
C ALA A 273 -6.98 -2.76 31.88
N SER A 274 -7.71 -2.01 32.72
CA SER A 274 -8.14 -2.45 34.04
C SER A 274 -8.91 -3.78 33.90
N PRO A 275 -8.75 -4.75 34.83
CA PRO A 275 -9.17 -6.13 34.61
C PRO A 275 -10.66 -6.26 34.26
N ALA A 276 -10.87 -6.80 33.06
CA ALA A 276 -12.08 -7.41 32.50
C ALA A 276 -13.35 -7.28 33.34
N THR A 277 -14.17 -6.27 33.04
CA THR A 277 -15.60 -6.36 33.36
C THR A 277 -16.19 -7.42 32.43
N THR A 278 -16.66 -8.51 33.02
CA THR A 278 -17.29 -9.67 32.37
C THR A 278 -18.54 -9.26 31.58
N LEU A 279 -18.34 -8.79 30.35
CA LEU A 279 -19.37 -8.19 29.49
C LEU A 279 -20.29 -9.20 28.78
N ASN A 280 -20.42 -10.43 29.27
CA ASN A 280 -21.14 -11.49 28.54
C ASN A 280 -22.54 -11.82 29.07
N LYS A 281 -23.13 -11.00 29.96
CA LYS A 281 -24.48 -11.30 30.52
C LYS A 281 -25.42 -10.12 30.76
N TYR A 282 -25.07 -8.89 30.41
CA TYR A 282 -26.02 -7.79 30.58
C TYR A 282 -26.92 -7.65 29.36
N PRO A 283 -28.24 -7.43 29.54
CA PRO A 283 -29.17 -7.20 28.43
C PRO A 283 -28.69 -6.01 27.60
N LEU A 284 -28.82 -6.09 26.27
CA LEU A 284 -28.54 -4.98 25.35
C LEU A 284 -29.33 -3.75 25.84
N THR A 285 -28.63 -2.81 26.45
CA THR A 285 -29.20 -1.51 26.78
C THR A 285 -29.27 -0.68 25.51
N GLU A 286 -30.24 0.22 25.42
CA GLU A 286 -30.37 1.18 24.32
C GLU A 286 -29.08 1.99 24.11
N GLU A 287 -28.37 2.30 25.20
CA GLU A 287 -27.05 2.95 25.16
C GLU A 287 -25.98 2.11 24.44
N ALA A 288 -26.00 0.78 24.58
CA ALA A 288 -25.05 -0.10 23.90
C ALA A 288 -25.31 -0.17 22.40
N LEU A 289 -26.57 -0.09 21.98
CA LEU A 289 -26.99 0.01 20.58
C LEU A 289 -26.55 1.33 19.95
N ILE A 290 -26.83 2.46 20.60
CA ILE A 290 -26.39 3.79 20.13
C ILE A 290 -24.85 3.85 20.05
N ALA A 291 -24.15 3.26 21.02
CA ALA A 291 -22.70 3.17 20.99
C ALA A 291 -22.18 2.23 19.90
N HIS A 292 -22.97 1.25 19.46
CA HIS A 292 -22.61 0.35 18.35
C HIS A 292 -22.81 1.05 17.00
N GLU A 293 -23.98 1.66 16.75
CA GLU A 293 -24.23 2.47 15.54
C GLU A 293 -23.20 3.59 15.41
N GLY A 294 -22.88 4.30 16.50
CA GLY A 294 -21.86 5.34 16.48
C GLY A 294 -20.46 4.82 16.12
N ARG A 295 -20.10 3.58 16.50
CA ARG A 295 -18.83 2.97 16.11
C ARG A 295 -18.81 2.59 14.63
N GLU A 296 -19.93 2.10 14.10
CA GLU A 296 -20.04 1.74 12.69
C GLU A 296 -19.86 2.97 11.79
N VAL A 297 -20.55 4.08 12.09
CA VAL A 297 -20.41 5.33 11.32
C VAL A 297 -18.96 5.83 11.32
N VAL A 298 -18.32 5.86 12.49
CA VAL A 298 -16.90 6.28 12.61
C VAL A 298 -15.98 5.33 11.84
N THR A 299 -16.30 4.04 11.79
CA THR A 299 -15.52 3.06 11.02
C THR A 299 -15.58 3.35 9.53
N TRP A 300 -16.77 3.64 9.01
CA TRP A 300 -16.94 4.08 7.63
C TRP A 300 -16.23 5.40 7.34
N ASP A 301 -16.27 6.35 8.28
CA ASP A 301 -15.53 7.61 8.16
C ASP A 301 -14.01 7.36 8.02
N CYS A 302 -13.46 6.44 8.83
CA CYS A 302 -12.07 6.02 8.73
C CYS A 302 -11.76 5.32 7.39
N ALA A 303 -12.68 4.52 6.85
CA ALA A 303 -12.50 3.88 5.53
C ALA A 303 -12.40 4.93 4.41
N VAL A 304 -13.31 5.91 4.39
CA VAL A 304 -13.29 7.03 3.43
C VAL A 304 -12.03 7.89 3.61
N ALA A 305 -11.62 8.12 4.84
CA ALA A 305 -10.37 8.82 5.14
C ALA A 305 -9.16 8.07 4.57
N CYS A 306 -9.06 6.75 4.76
CA CYS A 306 -7.95 5.95 4.22
C CYS A 306 -7.87 6.01 2.69
N VAL A 307 -9.00 5.93 1.99
CA VAL A 307 -9.07 6.11 0.52
C VAL A 307 -8.59 7.52 0.14
N THR A 308 -9.06 8.54 0.85
CA THR A 308 -8.68 9.93 0.60
C THR A 308 -7.18 10.15 0.77
N LEU A 309 -6.59 9.61 1.84
CA LEU A 309 -5.16 9.70 2.14
C LEU A 309 -4.32 8.97 1.10
N SER A 310 -4.74 7.77 0.72
CA SER A 310 -4.05 6.98 -0.31
C SER A 310 -4.07 7.68 -1.68
N VAL A 311 -5.23 8.21 -2.10
CA VAL A 311 -5.32 8.99 -3.36
C VAL A 311 -4.41 10.21 -3.29
N LYS A 312 -4.40 10.96 -2.19
CA LYS A 312 -3.50 12.11 -2.01
C LYS A 312 -2.02 11.71 -2.01
N PHE A 313 -1.70 10.50 -1.56
CA PHE A 313 -0.33 9.98 -1.51
C PHE A 313 0.19 9.53 -2.89
N HIS A 314 -0.64 8.80 -3.64
CA HIS A 314 -0.24 8.21 -4.92
C HIS A 314 -0.48 9.10 -6.14
N ARG A 315 -1.36 10.08 -6.03
CA ARG A 315 -1.71 10.93 -7.17
C ARG A 315 -0.80 12.15 -7.24
N ASP A 316 -0.19 12.33 -8.41
CA ASP A 316 0.53 13.54 -8.74
C ASP A 316 -0.43 14.73 -8.91
N VAL A 317 -0.03 15.90 -8.42
CA VAL A 317 -0.79 17.15 -8.47
C VAL A 317 -0.16 18.15 -9.46
N PHE A 318 0.76 17.68 -10.32
CA PHE A 318 1.26 18.48 -11.43
C PHE A 318 0.25 18.53 -12.60
N LEU A 319 0.22 19.69 -13.28
CA LEU A 319 -0.61 19.92 -14.46
C LEU A 319 -0.39 18.79 -15.49
N PRO A 320 -1.45 18.15 -16.03
CA PRO A 320 -2.87 18.53 -16.03
C PRO A 320 -3.72 18.02 -14.84
N ASN A 321 -3.12 17.36 -13.86
CA ASN A 321 -3.87 16.80 -12.72
C ASN A 321 -4.09 17.88 -11.65
N TYR A 322 -5.36 18.18 -11.35
CA TYR A 322 -5.73 19.16 -10.33
C TYR A 322 -5.99 18.49 -8.98
N MET A 323 -5.87 19.21 -7.87
CA MET A 323 -6.29 18.67 -6.56
C MET A 323 -7.76 18.21 -6.59
N ILE A 324 -8.03 17.01 -6.08
CA ILE A 324 -9.41 16.52 -5.88
C ILE A 324 -9.96 17.17 -4.61
N PRO A 325 -11.06 17.94 -4.68
CA PRO A 325 -11.61 18.61 -3.51
C PRO A 325 -12.30 17.59 -2.58
N ALA A 326 -12.25 17.88 -1.28
CA ALA A 326 -12.77 17.00 -0.22
C ALA A 326 -14.22 16.52 -0.44
N ARG A 327 -15.08 17.36 -1.03
CA ARG A 327 -16.46 17.01 -1.34
C ARG A 327 -16.61 15.80 -2.27
N GLU A 328 -15.65 15.54 -3.17
CA GLU A 328 -15.72 14.39 -4.07
C GLU A 328 -15.45 13.10 -3.31
N PHE A 329 -14.62 13.15 -2.26
CA PHE A 329 -14.39 12.00 -1.37
C PHE A 329 -15.58 11.79 -0.42
N GLY A 330 -16.15 12.86 0.14
CA GLY A 330 -17.36 12.76 0.97
C GLY A 330 -18.56 12.19 0.19
N ALA A 331 -18.60 12.39 -1.13
CA ALA A 331 -19.63 11.80 -2.00
C ALA A 331 -19.44 10.29 -2.24
N LEU A 332 -18.28 9.71 -1.89
CA LEU A 332 -18.06 8.26 -1.94
C LEU A 332 -18.65 7.55 -0.72
N ALA A 333 -18.78 8.26 0.41
CA ALA A 333 -19.20 7.67 1.67
C ALA A 333 -20.57 6.99 1.55
N PRO A 334 -20.77 5.81 2.16
CA PRO A 334 -22.06 5.12 2.14
C PRO A 334 -23.13 5.84 2.97
N HIS A 335 -22.73 6.79 3.82
CA HIS A 335 -23.59 7.65 4.62
C HIS A 335 -23.31 9.13 4.36
N THR A 336 -24.14 10.01 4.92
CA THR A 336 -23.91 11.46 4.81
C THR A 336 -22.70 11.87 5.64
N MET A 337 -21.62 12.27 4.97
CA MET A 337 -20.38 12.70 5.60
C MET A 337 -20.13 14.18 5.34
N LYS A 338 -19.92 14.98 6.39
CA LYS A 338 -19.56 16.41 6.24
C LYS A 338 -18.05 16.55 6.03
N PHE A 339 -17.66 17.74 5.57
CA PHE A 339 -16.25 18.11 5.45
C PHE A 339 -15.48 17.96 6.76
N ASP A 340 -16.05 18.45 7.88
CA ASP A 340 -15.40 18.38 9.19
C ASP A 340 -15.24 16.94 9.69
N ASP A 341 -16.20 16.05 9.38
CA ASP A 341 -16.14 14.62 9.72
C ASP A 341 -14.96 13.97 8.98
N LEU A 342 -14.82 14.24 7.67
CA LEU A 342 -13.73 13.72 6.85
C LEU A 342 -12.35 14.25 7.28
N GLU A 343 -12.23 15.53 7.61
CA GLU A 343 -10.96 16.08 8.10
C GLU A 343 -10.60 15.56 9.49
N THR A 344 -11.59 15.30 10.35
CA THR A 344 -11.38 14.68 11.66
C THR A 344 -10.91 13.24 11.51
N ALA A 345 -11.61 12.44 10.71
CA ALA A 345 -11.23 11.04 10.46
C ALA A 345 -9.84 10.91 9.82
N GLN A 346 -9.50 11.78 8.86
CA GLN A 346 -8.14 11.84 8.29
C GLN A 346 -7.09 12.12 9.37
N ARG A 347 -7.35 13.09 10.26
CA ARG A 347 -6.43 13.42 11.36
C ARG A 347 -6.25 12.26 12.32
N ASP A 348 -7.35 11.60 12.70
CA ASP A 348 -7.31 10.45 13.62
C ASP A 348 -6.47 9.30 13.04
N VAL A 349 -6.65 9.00 11.74
CA VAL A 349 -5.84 7.98 11.04
C VAL A 349 -4.36 8.40 11.00
N PHE A 350 -4.07 9.64 10.62
CA PHE A 350 -2.70 10.16 10.58
C PHE A 350 -2.00 10.11 11.96
N ASP A 351 -2.69 10.57 13.00
CA ASP A 351 -2.17 10.65 14.37
C ASP A 351 -1.91 9.25 14.92
N ALA A 352 -2.87 8.33 14.76
CA ALA A 352 -2.74 6.94 15.17
C ALA A 352 -1.56 6.25 14.49
N LEU A 353 -1.31 6.54 13.21
CA LEU A 353 -0.17 6.01 12.44
C LEU A 353 1.13 6.83 12.62
N SER A 354 1.18 7.73 13.60
CA SER A 354 2.35 8.58 13.90
C SER A 354 2.85 9.35 12.67
N HIS A 355 1.93 9.79 11.82
CA HIS A 355 2.19 10.47 10.56
C HIS A 355 3.01 9.67 9.53
N SER A 356 3.11 8.35 9.71
CA SER A 356 3.83 7.45 8.81
C SER A 356 2.87 6.81 7.80
N LEU A 357 2.46 7.58 6.79
CA LEU A 357 1.66 7.07 5.67
C LEU A 357 2.48 6.28 4.66
N GLY A 358 3.74 6.68 4.44
CA GLY A 358 4.55 6.09 3.38
C GLY A 358 5.04 4.71 3.79
N SER A 359 4.43 3.68 3.22
CA SER A 359 4.84 2.29 3.35
C SER A 359 5.69 1.83 2.17
N ALA A 360 6.41 0.74 2.36
CA ALA A 360 6.97 -0.01 1.23
C ALA A 360 5.81 -0.70 0.50
N THR A 361 5.58 -0.33 -0.76
CA THR A 361 4.39 -0.78 -1.48
C THR A 361 4.68 -1.95 -2.42
N PRO A 362 3.70 -2.84 -2.71
CA PRO A 362 3.90 -3.94 -3.63
C PRO A 362 4.37 -3.50 -5.01
N GLY A 363 3.85 -2.39 -5.55
CA GLY A 363 4.29 -1.89 -6.86
C GLY A 363 5.77 -1.49 -6.89
N GLN A 364 6.30 -0.92 -5.79
CA GLN A 364 7.73 -0.65 -5.66
C GLN A 364 8.55 -1.95 -5.67
N TYR A 365 8.11 -2.94 -4.89
CA TYR A 365 8.76 -4.26 -4.87
C TYR A 365 8.68 -4.96 -6.23
N LEU A 366 7.53 -4.97 -6.90
CA LEU A 366 7.38 -5.60 -8.22
C LEU A 366 8.29 -4.96 -9.27
N GLN A 367 8.38 -3.63 -9.27
CA GLN A 367 9.27 -2.91 -10.17
C GLN A 367 10.74 -3.25 -9.89
N ASP A 368 11.14 -3.26 -8.63
CA ASP A 368 12.53 -3.55 -8.28
C ASP A 368 12.86 -5.05 -8.41
N PHE A 369 11.92 -5.98 -8.19
CA PHE A 369 12.11 -7.42 -8.47
C PHE A 369 12.33 -7.66 -9.96
N TRP A 370 11.55 -7.00 -10.82
CA TRP A 370 11.74 -7.07 -12.27
C TRP A 370 13.15 -6.61 -12.69
N LEU A 371 13.66 -5.55 -12.06
CA LEU A 371 14.99 -5.01 -12.33
C LEU A 371 16.12 -5.84 -11.68
N ALA A 372 15.91 -6.41 -10.50
CA ALA A 372 16.92 -7.15 -9.76
C ALA A 372 17.09 -8.60 -10.23
N LEU A 373 16.04 -9.21 -10.83
CA LEU A 373 16.02 -10.65 -11.11
C LEU A 373 16.03 -10.97 -12.62
N PRO A 374 17.21 -11.26 -13.21
CA PRO A 374 17.30 -11.72 -14.60
C PRO A 374 16.51 -13.00 -14.87
N SER A 375 16.40 -13.90 -13.89
CA SER A 375 15.64 -15.15 -13.97
C SER A 375 14.14 -14.90 -14.20
N LEU A 376 13.57 -13.91 -13.51
CA LEU A 376 12.17 -13.50 -13.66
C LEU A 376 11.92 -12.95 -15.07
N ARG A 377 12.82 -12.08 -15.56
CA ARG A 377 12.74 -11.54 -16.92
C ARG A 377 12.83 -12.65 -17.97
N ALA A 378 13.73 -13.61 -17.79
CA ALA A 378 13.88 -14.74 -18.70
C ALA A 378 12.64 -15.66 -18.70
N LEU A 379 12.06 -15.92 -17.53
CA LEU A 379 10.84 -16.73 -17.39
C LEU A 379 9.64 -16.11 -18.11
N LEU A 380 9.51 -14.78 -18.01
CA LEU A 380 8.39 -14.00 -18.53
C LEU A 380 8.69 -13.33 -19.88
N ALA A 381 9.74 -13.78 -20.59
CA ALA A 381 10.16 -13.24 -21.89
C ALA A 381 9.23 -13.60 -23.07
N PHE A 382 7.94 -13.75 -22.82
CA PHE A 382 6.91 -14.00 -23.83
C PHE A 382 5.92 -12.84 -23.90
N ASP A 383 5.14 -12.77 -24.97
CA ASP A 383 4.21 -11.66 -25.23
C ASP A 383 3.27 -11.43 -24.03
N GLU A 384 3.26 -10.19 -23.53
CA GLU A 384 2.49 -9.75 -22.35
C GLU A 384 2.77 -10.55 -21.05
N GLY A 385 3.85 -11.34 -21.00
CA GLY A 385 4.13 -12.22 -19.87
C GLY A 385 4.26 -11.48 -18.55
N TRP A 386 5.03 -10.39 -18.53
CA TRP A 386 5.18 -9.56 -17.33
C TRP A 386 3.89 -8.83 -16.95
N LYS A 387 3.20 -8.23 -17.93
CA LYS A 387 1.96 -7.49 -17.68
C LYS A 387 0.87 -8.38 -17.09
N ASN A 388 0.63 -9.55 -17.71
CA ASN A 388 -0.35 -10.52 -17.21
C ASN A 388 0.03 -11.02 -15.81
N THR A 389 1.33 -11.23 -15.55
CA THR A 389 1.79 -11.63 -14.20
C THR A 389 1.57 -10.52 -13.18
N GLN A 390 1.79 -9.25 -13.54
CA GLN A 390 1.48 -8.14 -12.63
C GLN A 390 -0.01 -8.06 -12.33
N GLU A 391 -0.88 -8.19 -13.34
CA GLU A 391 -2.34 -8.21 -13.17
C GLU A 391 -2.78 -9.33 -12.21
N GLU A 392 -2.29 -10.55 -12.42
CA GLU A 392 -2.58 -11.69 -11.55
C GLU A 392 -2.02 -11.51 -10.13
N THR A 393 -0.80 -10.96 -10.02
CA THR A 393 -0.18 -10.68 -8.71
C THR A 393 -0.99 -9.66 -7.92
N TRP A 394 -1.50 -8.62 -8.58
CA TRP A 394 -2.37 -7.63 -7.95
C TRP A 394 -3.71 -8.23 -7.54
N ALA A 395 -4.31 -9.10 -8.34
CA ALA A 395 -5.54 -9.79 -7.97
C ALA A 395 -5.36 -10.57 -6.65
N ILE A 396 -4.30 -11.39 -6.56
CA ILE A 396 -3.96 -12.15 -5.34
C ILE A 396 -3.71 -11.22 -4.14
N LEU A 397 -3.00 -10.11 -4.33
CA LEU A 397 -2.71 -9.16 -3.25
C LEU A 397 -3.95 -8.45 -2.73
N LEU A 398 -4.85 -8.02 -3.61
CA LEU A 398 -6.09 -7.33 -3.20
C LEU A 398 -7.03 -8.30 -2.49
N GLU A 399 -7.15 -9.54 -2.98
CA GLU A 399 -7.95 -10.59 -2.35
C GLU A 399 -7.43 -10.95 -0.93
N ALA A 400 -6.11 -10.90 -0.72
CA ALA A 400 -5.51 -11.20 0.58
C ALA A 400 -6.05 -10.30 1.72
N PHE A 401 -6.51 -9.07 1.44
CA PHE A 401 -7.09 -8.19 2.47
C PHE A 401 -8.40 -8.70 3.07
N MET A 402 -9.06 -9.64 2.41
CA MET A 402 -10.23 -10.29 2.97
C MET A 402 -9.88 -11.16 4.19
N GLN A 403 -8.60 -11.52 4.35
CA GLN A 403 -8.10 -12.27 5.50
C GLN A 403 -7.77 -11.36 6.69
N THR A 404 -8.05 -11.84 7.90
CA THR A 404 -7.94 -11.08 9.16
C THR A 404 -6.52 -10.74 9.56
N ASP A 405 -5.60 -11.65 9.26
CA ASP A 405 -4.23 -11.64 9.76
C ASP A 405 -3.22 -11.21 8.70
N ILE A 406 -3.63 -10.42 7.70
CA ILE A 406 -2.73 -9.94 6.63
C ILE A 406 -1.49 -9.20 7.16
N LEU A 407 -1.64 -8.45 8.25
CA LEU A 407 -0.53 -7.71 8.89
C LEU A 407 0.54 -8.63 9.51
N ARG A 408 0.23 -9.93 9.67
CA ARG A 408 1.20 -10.94 10.11
C ARG A 408 2.38 -11.03 9.15
N PHE A 409 2.13 -10.89 7.86
CA PHE A 409 3.15 -10.99 6.82
C PHE A 409 3.71 -9.60 6.47
N PRO A 410 5.03 -9.48 6.29
CA PRO A 410 5.60 -8.31 5.63
C PRO A 410 5.08 -8.19 4.19
N THR A 411 4.84 -6.96 3.75
CA THR A 411 4.53 -6.55 2.38
C THR A 411 5.55 -7.12 1.39
N SER A 412 6.85 -7.13 1.72
CA SER A 412 7.86 -7.77 0.87
C SER A 412 7.61 -9.26 0.66
N LEU A 413 7.31 -10.01 1.73
CA LEU A 413 7.05 -11.45 1.67
C LEU A 413 5.76 -11.78 0.92
N ILE A 414 4.66 -11.10 1.25
CA ILE A 414 3.35 -11.34 0.60
C ILE A 414 3.41 -10.97 -0.88
N THR A 415 4.11 -9.88 -1.26
CA THR A 415 4.31 -9.49 -2.66
C THR A 415 5.13 -10.53 -3.41
N ALA A 416 6.22 -11.04 -2.82
CA ALA A 416 7.03 -12.08 -3.45
C ALA A 416 6.24 -13.40 -3.62
N CYS A 417 5.44 -13.79 -2.63
CA CYS A 417 4.62 -14.98 -2.69
C CYS A 417 3.50 -14.86 -3.74
N ALA A 418 2.79 -13.72 -3.77
CA ALA A 418 1.79 -13.41 -4.77
C ALA A 418 2.39 -13.38 -6.19
N LEU A 419 3.60 -12.82 -6.35
CA LEU A 419 4.31 -12.84 -7.62
C LEU A 419 4.65 -14.26 -8.10
N ILE A 420 5.09 -15.13 -7.18
CA ILE A 420 5.37 -16.54 -7.50
C ILE A 420 4.09 -17.24 -7.97
N ASP A 421 2.98 -17.05 -7.27
CA ASP A 421 1.69 -17.67 -7.65
C ASP A 421 1.15 -17.07 -8.96
N GLY A 422 1.23 -15.74 -9.15
CA GLY A 422 0.87 -15.09 -10.41
C GLY A 422 1.72 -15.57 -11.60
N CYS A 423 3.02 -15.85 -11.41
CA CYS A 423 3.84 -16.49 -12.44
C CYS A 423 3.33 -17.90 -12.79
N VAL A 424 2.92 -18.69 -11.78
CA VAL A 424 2.40 -20.04 -11.99
C VAL A 424 1.12 -20.00 -12.83
N ASP A 425 0.15 -19.16 -12.46
CA ASP A 425 -1.14 -19.13 -13.14
C ASP A 425 -1.05 -18.60 -14.58
N VAL A 426 -0.23 -17.57 -14.83
CA VAL A 426 0.02 -17.10 -16.21
C VAL A 426 0.73 -18.15 -17.06
N LEU A 427 1.66 -18.92 -16.50
CA LEU A 427 2.31 -20.03 -17.23
C LEU A 427 1.35 -21.18 -17.53
N ILE A 428 0.42 -21.49 -16.62
CA ILE A 428 -0.64 -22.48 -16.87
C ILE A 428 -1.48 -22.05 -18.07
N GLU A 429 -1.94 -20.80 -18.11
CA GLU A 429 -2.72 -20.27 -19.24
C GLU A 429 -1.92 -20.30 -20.54
N ARG A 430 -0.65 -19.89 -20.52
CA ARG A 430 0.25 -20.00 -21.68
C ARG A 430 0.37 -21.44 -22.19
N TYR A 431 0.51 -22.41 -21.29
CA TYR A 431 0.59 -23.82 -21.68
C TYR A 431 -0.72 -24.34 -22.26
N LYS A 432 -1.88 -23.92 -21.74
CA LYS A 432 -3.20 -24.25 -22.32
C LYS A 432 -3.32 -23.72 -23.75
N VAL A 433 -2.96 -22.46 -24.00
CA VAL A 433 -2.97 -21.86 -25.36
C VAL A 433 -2.06 -22.65 -26.31
N THR A 434 -0.85 -22.98 -25.87
CA THR A 434 0.12 -23.76 -26.67
C THR A 434 -0.39 -25.16 -27.01
N LEU A 435 -1.13 -25.80 -26.10
CA LEU A 435 -1.74 -27.11 -26.33
C LEU A 435 -2.91 -27.07 -27.33
N HIS A 436 -3.62 -25.93 -27.40
CA HIS A 436 -4.75 -25.72 -28.30
C HIS A 436 -4.36 -25.11 -29.65
N ALA A 437 -3.15 -24.57 -29.78
CA ALA A 437 -2.63 -24.08 -31.05
C ALA A 437 -2.75 -25.19 -32.12
N PRO A 438 -3.45 -24.92 -33.25
CA PRO A 438 -3.68 -25.92 -34.27
C PRO A 438 -2.33 -26.44 -34.77
N ARG A 439 -2.05 -27.73 -34.53
CA ARG A 439 -0.87 -28.37 -35.09
C ARG A 439 -0.99 -28.33 -36.61
N VAL A 440 -0.24 -27.43 -37.22
CA VAL A 440 -0.09 -27.34 -38.67
C VAL A 440 0.46 -28.70 -39.14
N GLY A 441 -0.44 -29.58 -39.62
CA GLY A 441 -0.09 -30.91 -40.13
C GLY A 441 -0.80 -32.11 -39.47
N SER A 442 -1.58 -31.98 -38.39
CA SER A 442 -2.31 -33.14 -37.85
C SER A 442 -3.62 -33.38 -38.62
N SER A 443 -3.62 -34.39 -39.49
CA SER A 443 -4.78 -34.86 -40.25
C SER A 443 -6.01 -35.09 -39.35
N LYS A 444 -7.16 -34.57 -39.78
CA LYS A 444 -8.47 -34.59 -39.10
C LYS A 444 -8.92 -36.01 -38.73
N ARG A 445 -8.50 -36.53 -37.58
CA ARG A 445 -9.16 -37.69 -36.97
C ARG A 445 -10.32 -37.19 -36.12
N ARG A 446 -11.53 -37.65 -36.43
CA ARG A 446 -12.78 -37.29 -35.74
C ARG A 446 -12.64 -37.53 -34.22
N PRO A 447 -12.94 -36.54 -33.36
CA PRO A 447 -13.00 -36.74 -31.92
C PRO A 447 -14.16 -37.68 -31.58
N SER A 448 -13.87 -38.76 -30.83
CA SER A 448 -14.89 -39.65 -30.30
C SER A 448 -15.60 -39.00 -29.11
N THR A 449 -16.92 -39.06 -29.09
CA THR A 449 -17.84 -38.14 -28.40
C THR A 449 -18.07 -38.41 -26.90
N GLY A 450 -17.23 -39.18 -26.19
CA GLY A 450 -17.62 -39.71 -24.87
C GLY A 450 -16.65 -39.55 -23.68
N ALA A 451 -15.35 -39.34 -23.90
CA ALA A 451 -14.33 -39.49 -22.83
C ALA A 451 -13.62 -38.19 -22.39
N GLY A 452 -14.12 -37.01 -22.82
CA GLY A 452 -13.37 -35.76 -22.74
C GLY A 452 -13.23 -35.13 -21.35
N ASN A 453 -14.20 -35.28 -20.45
CA ASN A 453 -14.25 -34.48 -19.23
C ASN A 453 -13.28 -34.94 -18.12
N LEU A 454 -13.08 -36.26 -17.93
CA LEU A 454 -12.12 -36.75 -16.93
C LEU A 454 -10.67 -36.47 -17.32
N MET A 455 -10.35 -36.54 -18.62
CA MET A 455 -9.01 -36.23 -19.14
C MET A 455 -8.63 -34.74 -18.95
N ARG A 456 -9.58 -33.84 -18.73
CA ARG A 456 -9.31 -32.41 -18.57
C ARG A 456 -8.73 -32.07 -17.20
N LYS A 457 -9.29 -32.63 -16.11
CA LYS A 457 -8.86 -32.34 -14.73
C LYS A 457 -7.40 -32.74 -14.47
N ASN A 458 -7.01 -33.95 -14.89
CA ASN A 458 -5.63 -34.41 -14.69
C ASN A 458 -4.61 -33.56 -15.46
N ARG A 459 -5.01 -32.96 -16.59
CA ARG A 459 -4.11 -32.11 -17.39
C ARG A 459 -3.83 -30.78 -16.69
N ASP A 460 -4.80 -30.19 -16.00
CA ASP A 460 -4.59 -28.92 -15.29
C ASP A 460 -3.60 -29.11 -14.13
N ALA A 461 -3.68 -30.23 -13.40
CA ALA A 461 -2.70 -30.60 -12.37
C ALA A 461 -1.28 -30.79 -12.95
N ASP A 462 -1.15 -31.48 -14.09
CA ASP A 462 0.13 -31.66 -14.78
C ASP A 462 0.71 -30.31 -15.25
N LEU A 463 -0.13 -29.42 -15.77
CA LEU A 463 0.27 -28.08 -16.20
C LEU A 463 0.73 -27.22 -15.03
N ARG A 464 0.01 -27.26 -13.91
CA ARG A 464 0.39 -26.57 -12.67
C ARG A 464 1.72 -27.08 -12.13
N LYS A 465 1.91 -28.40 -12.04
CA LYS A 465 3.19 -28.99 -11.63
C LYS A 465 4.35 -28.52 -12.52
N LYS A 466 4.12 -28.49 -13.84
CA LYS A 466 5.10 -27.99 -14.81
C LYS A 466 5.40 -26.50 -14.61
N ALA A 467 4.37 -25.67 -14.40
CA ALA A 467 4.53 -24.24 -14.15
C ALA A 467 5.27 -23.97 -12.83
N THR A 468 4.89 -24.63 -11.73
CA THR A 468 5.58 -24.55 -10.44
C THR A 468 7.05 -24.91 -10.56
N HIS A 469 7.39 -25.98 -11.31
CA HIS A 469 8.78 -26.34 -11.55
C HIS A 469 9.53 -25.26 -12.36
N ALA A 470 8.89 -24.60 -13.32
CA ALA A 470 9.51 -23.53 -14.10
C ALA A 470 9.78 -22.27 -13.25
N VAL A 471 8.90 -21.95 -12.31
CA VAL A 471 9.02 -20.78 -11.41
C VAL A 471 10.04 -21.01 -10.29
N GLN A 472 10.48 -22.24 -10.05
CA GLN A 472 11.35 -22.59 -8.93
C GLN A 472 12.65 -21.76 -8.87
N GLY A 473 13.26 -21.43 -10.01
CA GLY A 473 14.45 -20.56 -10.04
C GLY A 473 14.17 -19.16 -9.48
N VAL A 474 13.08 -18.53 -9.94
CA VAL A 474 12.63 -17.22 -9.45
C VAL A 474 12.31 -17.25 -7.96
N LYS A 475 11.67 -18.33 -7.48
CA LYS A 475 11.40 -18.52 -6.04
C LYS A 475 12.69 -18.51 -5.22
N MET A 476 13.73 -19.23 -5.64
CA MET A 476 15.01 -19.27 -4.93
C MET A 476 15.68 -17.91 -4.90
N ASP A 477 15.69 -17.20 -6.03
CA ASP A 477 16.30 -15.87 -6.10
C ASP A 477 15.56 -14.84 -5.22
N LEU A 478 14.21 -14.89 -5.17
CA LEU A 478 13.42 -14.07 -4.26
C LEU A 478 13.69 -14.40 -2.78
N GLN A 479 13.88 -15.67 -2.45
CA GLN A 479 14.22 -16.11 -1.09
C GLN A 479 15.60 -15.58 -0.66
N GLU A 480 16.59 -15.66 -1.55
CA GLU A 480 17.92 -15.14 -1.32
C GLU A 480 17.90 -13.61 -1.18
N LEU A 481 17.22 -12.91 -2.10
CA LEU A 481 17.15 -11.46 -2.14
C LEU A 481 16.46 -10.84 -0.91
N LEU A 482 15.43 -11.50 -0.39
CA LEU A 482 14.65 -11.03 0.76
C LEU A 482 15.06 -11.67 2.10
N GLU A 483 16.00 -12.61 2.07
CA GLU A 483 16.49 -13.34 3.24
C GLU A 483 15.37 -14.10 4.00
N TYR A 484 14.37 -14.62 3.27
CA TYR A 484 13.30 -15.45 3.84
C TYR A 484 13.58 -16.93 3.74
N SER A 485 13.24 -17.67 4.80
CA SER A 485 13.38 -19.14 4.80
C SER A 485 12.37 -19.79 3.86
N GLU A 486 12.65 -21.03 3.42
CA GLU A 486 11.67 -21.79 2.63
C GLU A 486 10.37 -22.03 3.40
N ALA A 487 10.45 -22.25 4.71
CA ALA A 487 9.29 -22.42 5.57
C ALA A 487 8.39 -21.17 5.56
N ASP A 488 8.98 -19.97 5.61
CA ASP A 488 8.24 -18.70 5.58
C ASP A 488 7.50 -18.50 4.25
N VAL A 489 8.20 -18.70 3.13
CA VAL A 489 7.58 -18.59 1.79
C VAL A 489 6.49 -19.64 1.60
N ARG A 490 6.72 -20.89 2.01
CA ARG A 490 5.70 -21.95 1.90
C ARG A 490 4.48 -21.63 2.75
N TYR A 491 4.68 -21.15 3.97
CA TYR A 491 3.59 -20.80 4.89
C TYR A 491 2.77 -19.60 4.37
N CYS A 492 3.43 -18.54 3.90
CA CYS A 492 2.75 -17.38 3.33
C CYS A 492 1.95 -17.74 2.07
N ARG A 493 2.50 -18.55 1.15
CA ARG A 493 1.75 -19.03 -0.03
C ARG A 493 0.56 -19.91 0.34
N PHE A 494 0.72 -20.78 1.33
CA PHE A 494 -0.40 -21.58 1.84
C PHE A 494 -1.52 -20.68 2.40
N TRP A 495 -1.14 -19.65 3.15
CA TRP A 495 -2.06 -18.67 3.71
C TRP A 495 -2.78 -17.88 2.61
N LEU A 496 -2.07 -17.36 1.60
CA LEU A 496 -2.64 -16.65 0.45
C LEU A 496 -3.67 -17.50 -0.31
N ARG A 497 -3.38 -18.78 -0.54
CA ARG A 497 -4.30 -19.71 -1.22
C ARG A 497 -5.50 -20.14 -0.38
N SER A 498 -5.48 -19.82 0.91
CA SER A 498 -6.60 -20.06 1.82
C SER A 498 -7.54 -18.87 1.89
N ALA A 499 -7.29 -17.80 1.11
CA ALA A 499 -8.23 -16.70 0.96
C ALA A 499 -9.55 -17.23 0.35
N PRO A 500 -10.70 -16.74 0.85
CA PRO A 500 -12.03 -17.31 0.58
C PRO A 500 -12.56 -17.09 -0.84
#